data_AF-A0A392QB82-F1
#
_entry.id   AF-A0A392QB82-F1
#
_cell.length_a   1.000
_cell.length_b   1.000
_cell.length_c   1.000
_cell.angle_alpha   90.00
_cell.angle_beta   90.00
_cell.angle_gamma   90.00
#
_symmetry.space_group_name_H-M   'P 1'
#
loop_
_entity.id
_entity.type
_entity.pdbx_description
1 polymer ?
#
loop_
_entity_poly.entity_id
_entity_poly.type
_entity_poly.pdbx_seq_one_letter_code
_entity_poly.pdbx_strand_id
1 'polypeptide(L)' 'KHGEGNWNAVQKHSGLSRCGKSCRLRWANHLRPNLKKGSFTAEEEQLIAQLHSEMGNRWARDVSDVNIFLVSSL' A
#
# COMPACT_ATOMS: atom_id res chain seq x y z
N LYS A 1 -10.72 6.66 15.16
CA LYS A 1 -10.41 6.97 16.59
C LYS A 1 -8.90 7.13 16.86
N HIS A 2 -8.00 6.56 16.06
CA HIS A 2 -6.60 7.00 15.92
C HIS A 2 -6.29 7.00 14.42
N GLY A 3 -6.41 8.16 13.76
CA GLY A 3 -6.40 8.26 12.30
C GLY A 3 -5.11 7.75 11.63
N GLU A 4 -5.12 7.74 10.30
CA GLU A 4 -3.94 7.45 9.49
C GLU A 4 -2.80 8.40 9.90
N GLY A 5 -1.60 7.86 10.17
CA GLY A 5 -0.43 8.66 10.51
C GLY A 5 0.05 8.58 11.96
N ASN A 6 -0.81 8.21 12.93
CA ASN A 6 -0.39 8.01 14.33
C ASN A 6 -0.25 6.52 14.69
N TRP A 7 0.64 5.82 13.99
CA TRP A 7 0.84 4.38 14.12
C TRP A 7 1.35 3.94 15.51
N ASN A 8 2.03 4.83 16.22
CA ASN A 8 2.47 4.60 17.60
C ASN A 8 1.28 4.56 18.57
N ALA A 9 0.28 5.42 18.37
CA ALA A 9 -0.98 5.33 19.12
C ALA A 9 -1.76 4.07 18.73
N VAL A 10 -1.82 3.71 17.44
CA VAL A 10 -2.47 2.47 16.98
C VAL A 10 -1.84 1.23 17.63
N GLN A 11 -0.51 1.16 17.69
CA GLN A 11 0.21 0.10 18.39
C GLN A 11 -0.27 -0.03 19.84
N LYS A 12 -0.24 1.07 20.62
CA LYS A 12 -0.58 1.07 22.06
C LYS A 12 -2.00 0.59 22.34
N HIS A 13 -2.94 0.87 21.44
CA HIS A 13 -4.35 0.53 21.63
C HIS A 13 -4.77 -0.78 20.92
N SER A 14 -3.90 -1.38 20.11
CA SER A 14 -4.22 -2.59 19.34
C SER A 14 -4.20 -3.87 20.17
N GLY A 15 -3.59 -3.87 21.36
CA GLY A 15 -3.39 -5.09 22.17
C GLY A 15 -2.46 -6.13 21.53
N LEU A 16 -1.85 -5.82 20.39
CA LEU A 16 -0.95 -6.70 19.65
C LEU A 16 0.50 -6.26 19.89
N SER A 17 1.42 -7.23 20.08
CA SER A 17 2.86 -6.96 20.15
C SER A 17 3.42 -6.66 18.75
N ARG A 18 3.09 -5.48 18.21
CA ARG A 18 3.50 -5.02 16.87
C ARG A 18 4.06 -3.60 16.96
N CYS A 19 5.11 -3.31 16.20
CA CYS A 19 5.64 -1.96 16.10
C CYS A 19 4.79 -1.09 15.17
N GLY A 20 4.82 0.24 15.35
CA GLY A 20 4.10 1.18 14.49
C GLY A 20 4.36 0.99 12.98
N LYS A 21 5.57 0.59 12.58
CA LYS A 21 5.89 0.24 11.18
C LYS A 21 5.05 -0.93 10.65
N SER A 22 4.84 -1.97 11.47
CA SER A 22 3.98 -3.10 11.11
C SER A 22 2.51 -2.70 11.04
N CYS A 23 2.04 -1.84 11.94
CA CYS A 23 0.68 -1.29 11.89
C CYS A 23 0.44 -0.51 10.60
N ARG A 24 1.39 0.34 10.19
CA ARG A 24 1.33 1.09 8.93
C ARG A 24 1.25 0.16 7.73
N LEU A 25 2.12 -0.86 7.67
CA LEU A 25 2.16 -1.80 6.55
C LEU A 25 0.84 -2.58 6.44
N ARG A 26 0.32 -3.07 7.58
CA ARG A 26 -0.96 -3.78 7.60
C ARG A 26 -2.12 -2.88 7.13
N TRP A 27 -2.11 -1.60 7.52
CA TRP A 27 -3.12 -0.67 7.04
C TRP A 27 -3.04 -0.48 5.54
N ALA A 28 -1.86 -0.15 5.02
CA ALA A 28 -1.63 0.07 3.59
C ALA A 28 -1.99 -1.16 2.74
N ASN A 29 -1.66 -2.37 3.22
CA ASN A 29 -1.77 -3.60 2.43
C ASN A 29 -3.11 -4.33 2.59
N HIS A 30 -3.86 -4.06 3.66
CA HIS A 30 -5.01 -4.92 3.99
C HIS A 30 -6.25 -4.19 4.50
N LEU A 31 -6.09 -3.04 5.18
CA LEU A 31 -7.19 -2.39 5.90
C LEU A 31 -7.63 -1.06 5.30
N ARG A 32 -6.84 -0.46 4.40
CA ARG A 32 -7.21 0.80 3.74
C ARG A 32 -8.51 0.59 2.94
N PRO A 33 -9.57 1.37 3.18
CA PRO A 33 -10.89 1.11 2.59
C PRO A 33 -10.92 1.27 1.07
N ASN A 34 -10.04 2.08 0.50
CA ASN A 34 -9.90 2.28 -0.94
C ASN A 34 -8.90 1.33 -1.60
N LEU A 35 -8.40 0.32 -0.87
CA LEU A 35 -7.48 -0.66 -1.41
C LEU A 35 -8.23 -1.60 -2.35
N LYS A 36 -7.86 -1.60 -3.63
CA LYS A 36 -8.34 -2.59 -4.59
C LYS A 36 -7.59 -3.91 -4.33
N LYS A 37 -8.34 -4.94 -3.93
CA LYS A 37 -7.83 -6.31 -3.76
C LYS A 37 -8.17 -7.11 -5.01
N GLY A 38 -7.17 -7.56 -5.73
CA GLY A 38 -7.33 -8.36 -6.94
C GLY A 38 -6.08 -8.39 -7.80
N SER A 39 -6.09 -9.23 -8.83
CA SER A 39 -5.10 -9.18 -9.90
C SER A 39 -5.24 -7.89 -10.69
N PHE A 40 -4.15 -7.42 -11.29
CA PHE A 40 -4.17 -6.33 -12.25
C PHE A 40 -4.98 -6.71 -13.49
N THR A 41 -5.68 -5.76 -14.10
CA THR A 41 -6.18 -5.95 -15.46
C THR A 41 -5.04 -5.87 -16.47
N ALA A 42 -5.24 -6.38 -17.69
CA ALA A 42 -4.21 -6.34 -18.72
C ALA A 42 -3.76 -4.89 -19.04
N GLU A 43 -4.69 -3.94 -18.97
CA GLU A 43 -4.43 -2.52 -19.17
C GLU A 43 -3.58 -1.94 -18.02
N GLU A 44 -3.90 -2.32 -16.77
CA GLU A 44 -3.11 -1.94 -15.61
C GLU A 44 -1.70 -2.52 -15.69
N GLU A 45 -1.53 -3.79 -16.08
CA GLU A 45 -0.21 -4.41 -16.26
C GLU A 45 0.64 -3.72 -17.34
N GLN A 46 0.02 -3.33 -18.46
CA GLN A 46 0.71 -2.60 -19.52
C GLN A 46 1.15 -1.21 -19.06
N LEU A 47 0.29 -0.49 -18.34
CA LEU A 47 0.63 0.81 -17.77
C LEU A 47 1.78 0.69 -16.76
N ILE A 48 1.72 -0.33 -15.90
CA ILE A 48 2.77 -0.64 -14.93
C ILE A 48 4.10 -0.90 -15.64
N ALA A 49 4.10 -1.72 -16.68
CA ALA A 49 5.30 -2.05 -17.45
C ALA A 49 5.88 -0.81 -18.15
N GLN A 50 5.05 0.04 -18.76
CA GLN A 50 5.49 1.30 -19.36
C GLN A 50 6.12 2.24 -18.34
N LEU A 51 5.43 2.50 -17.23
CA LEU A 51 5.92 3.41 -16.20
C LEU A 51 7.19 2.87 -15.52
N HIS A 52 7.30 1.55 -15.35
CA HIS A 52 8.52 0.92 -14.84
C HIS A 52 9.67 1.05 -15.84
N SER A 53 9.42 0.90 -17.13
CA SER A 53 10.43 1.12 -18.18
C SER A 53 10.92 2.56 -18.22
N GLU A 54 10.03 3.54 -18.01
CA GLU A 54 10.38 4.97 -18.07
C GLU A 54 11.04 5.47 -16.79
N MET A 55 10.55 5.04 -15.62
CA MET A 55 10.90 5.66 -14.33
C MET A 55 11.57 4.69 -13.34
N GLY A 56 11.69 3.41 -13.69
CA GLY A 56 12.10 2.35 -12.77
C GLY A 56 11.16 2.27 -11.56
N ASN A 57 11.64 1.77 -10.43
CA ASN A 57 10.86 1.56 -9.20
C ASN A 57 10.22 2.83 -8.58
N ARG A 58 10.40 4.02 -9.18
CA ARG A 58 9.76 5.26 -8.75
C ARG A 58 8.31 5.39 -9.21
N TRP A 59 7.87 4.61 -10.21
CA TRP A 59 6.48 4.64 -10.69
C TRP A 59 5.45 4.43 -9.57
N ALA A 60 5.78 3.62 -8.56
CA ALA A 60 4.95 3.38 -7.39
C ALA A 60 4.62 4.61 -6.54
N ARG A 61 5.37 5.73 -6.69
CA ARG A 61 5.10 6.97 -5.96
C ARG A 61 4.11 7.88 -6.68
N ASP A 62 4.16 7.94 -7.99
CA ASP A 62 3.35 8.88 -8.79
C ASP A 62 2.00 8.29 -9.17
N VAL A 63 1.87 6.97 -9.18
CA VAL A 63 0.60 6.32 -9.47
C VAL A 63 -0.27 6.29 -8.21
N SER A 64 -0.89 7.42 -7.92
CA SER A 64 -1.89 7.57 -6.85
C SER A 64 -3.20 6.83 -7.13
N ASP A 65 -3.49 6.55 -8.41
CA ASP A 65 -4.76 5.97 -8.86
C ASP A 65 -4.75 4.44 -9.05
N VAL A 66 -3.56 3.83 -9.09
CA VAL A 66 -3.43 2.36 -8.99
C VAL A 66 -3.37 2.04 -7.50
N ASN A 67 -4.53 2.09 -6.87
CA ASN A 67 -4.80 1.71 -5.48
C ASN A 67 -4.61 0.18 -5.22
N ILE A 68 -3.67 -0.46 -5.93
CA ILE A 68 -3.37 -1.91 -5.93
C ILE A 68 -1.96 -2.18 -5.40
N PHE A 69 -1.20 -1.16 -4.98
CA PHE A 69 0.06 -1.40 -4.29
C PHE A 69 -0.16 -1.89 -2.87
N LEU A 70 -0.16 -3.21 -2.71
CA LEU A 70 0.82 -3.93 -1.88
C LEU A 70 0.37 -5.40 -1.70
N VAL A 71 0.42 -6.21 -2.76
CA VAL A 71 0.39 -7.67 -2.58
C VAL A 71 1.56 -8.40 -3.24
N SER A 72 2.41 -7.73 -4.01
CA SER A 72 3.53 -8.40 -4.66
C SER A 72 4.78 -7.54 -4.62
N SER A 73 5.71 -7.96 -3.74
CA SER A 73 7.15 -7.79 -3.90
C SER A 73 7.72 -6.37 -3.75
N LEU A 74 8.17 -6.05 -2.54
CA LEU A 74 9.60 -5.92 -2.19
C LEU A 74 9.79 -6.22 -0.69
#